data_AF-A0A534P9I2-F1
#
_entry.id   AF-A0A534P9I2-F1
#
_cell.length_a   1.000
_cell.length_b   1.000
_cell.length_c   1.000
_cell.angle_alpha   90.00
_cell.angle_beta   90.00
_cell.angle_gamma   90.00
#
_symmetry.space_group_name_H-M   'P 1'
#
loop_
_entity.id
_entity.type
_entity.pdbx_description
1 polymer ?
#
loop_
_entity_poly.entity_id
_entity_poly.type
_entity_poly.pdbx_seq_one_letter_code
_entity_poly.pdbx_strand_id
1 'polypeptide(L)'
;LEHLLYALLRDPVASRILRACGARMSELRRELEEHLERILVSLPPGVDRDPEQTRAFARVLERAAMQVQSSGKDQIDGGNVLVAFYRERDSHAVYLLERQGISRLDLLRYISHGALRVRDPSALRQFEEGQEPHEHPAS
;
A
#
# COMPACT_ATOMS: atom_id res chain seq x y z
N LEU A 1 4.35 -13.56 -0.33
CA LEU A 1 4.03 -12.13 -0.10
C LEU A 1 2.80 -11.69 -0.88
N GLU A 2 2.53 -12.38 -1.97
CA GLU A 2 1.41 -12.25 -2.89
C GLU A 2 0.08 -12.48 -2.16
N HIS A 3 0.00 -13.53 -1.33
CA HIS A 3 -1.13 -13.74 -0.41
C HIS A 3 -1.37 -12.56 0.54
N LEU A 4 -0.29 -11.92 1.03
CA LEU A 4 -0.41 -10.76 1.92
C LEU A 4 -0.95 -9.55 1.16
N LEU A 5 -0.41 -9.23 -0.02
CA LEU A 5 -0.96 -8.15 -0.84
C LEU A 5 -2.41 -8.42 -1.21
N TYR A 6 -2.74 -9.67 -1.57
CA TYR A 6 -4.11 -10.08 -1.87
C TYR A 6 -5.07 -9.85 -0.69
N ALA A 7 -4.65 -10.17 0.54
CA ALA A 7 -5.41 -9.84 1.75
C ALA A 7 -5.54 -8.33 1.96
N LEU A 8 -4.47 -7.56 1.74
CA LEU A 8 -4.46 -6.09 1.87
C LEU A 8 -5.39 -5.40 0.85
N LEU A 9 -5.69 -6.02 -0.30
CA LEU A 9 -6.69 -5.47 -1.24
C LEU A 9 -8.10 -5.40 -0.63
N ARG A 10 -8.38 -6.19 0.41
CA ARG A 10 -9.67 -6.25 1.13
C ARG A 10 -9.64 -5.46 2.43
N ASP A 11 -8.46 -5.09 2.91
CA ASP A 11 -8.31 -4.23 4.09
C ASP A 11 -8.81 -2.80 3.76
N PRO A 12 -9.73 -2.21 4.54
CA PRO A 12 -10.29 -0.89 4.25
C PRO A 12 -9.25 0.24 4.20
N VAL A 13 -8.16 0.14 4.97
CA VAL A 13 -7.12 1.17 5.02
C VAL A 13 -6.19 1.02 3.81
N ALA A 14 -5.62 -0.16 3.61
CA ALA A 14 -4.70 -0.44 2.51
C ALA A 14 -5.39 -0.26 1.15
N SER A 15 -6.62 -0.73 0.98
CA SER A 15 -7.37 -0.56 -0.27
C SER A 15 -7.64 0.92 -0.59
N ARG A 16 -7.91 1.76 0.42
CA ARG A 16 -8.06 3.21 0.23
C ARG A 16 -6.76 3.86 -0.22
N ILE A 17 -5.64 3.51 0.43
CA ILE A 17 -4.31 4.01 0.06
C ILE A 17 -3.99 3.62 -1.38
N LEU A 18 -4.14 2.34 -1.74
CA LEU A 18 -3.86 1.84 -3.07
C LEU A 18 -4.70 2.54 -4.15
N ARG A 19 -6.00 2.71 -3.91
CA ARG A 19 -6.88 3.47 -4.83
C ARG A 19 -6.44 4.92 -4.98
N ALA A 20 -6.07 5.58 -3.89
CA ALA A 20 -5.60 6.96 -3.92
C ALA A 20 -4.25 7.12 -4.65
N CYS A 21 -3.43 6.06 -4.67
CA CYS A 21 -2.20 5.99 -5.45
C CYS A 21 -2.42 5.53 -6.90
N GLY A 22 -3.67 5.36 -7.35
CA GLY A 22 -4.00 5.03 -8.74
C GLY A 22 -4.08 3.53 -9.06
N ALA A 23 -4.13 2.66 -8.05
CA ALA A 23 -4.24 1.21 -8.28
C ALA A 23 -5.52 0.82 -9.02
N ARG A 24 -5.35 0.07 -10.10
CA ARG A 24 -6.43 -0.65 -10.81
C ARG A 24 -6.74 -1.93 -10.03
N MET A 25 -7.50 -1.78 -8.95
CA MET A 25 -7.76 -2.84 -7.95
C MET A 25 -8.26 -4.16 -8.56
N SER A 26 -9.15 -4.09 -9.56
CA SER A 26 -9.72 -5.27 -10.21
C SER A 26 -8.66 -6.08 -10.98
N GLU A 27 -7.79 -5.37 -11.70
CA GLU A 27 -6.69 -5.96 -12.46
C GLU A 27 -5.64 -6.53 -11.51
N LEU A 28 -5.25 -5.76 -10.48
CA LEU A 28 -4.28 -6.20 -9.48
C LEU A 28 -4.75 -7.47 -8.77
N ARG A 29 -6.03 -7.56 -8.43
CA ARG A 29 -6.63 -8.77 -7.82
C ARG A 29 -6.53 -9.98 -8.75
N ARG A 30 -6.93 -9.82 -10.01
CA ARG A 30 -6.90 -10.91 -10.99
C ARG A 30 -5.49 -11.42 -11.22
N GLU A 31 -4.52 -10.52 -11.40
CA GLU A 31 -3.12 -10.87 -11.63
C GLU A 31 -2.50 -11.58 -10.43
N LEU A 32 -2.88 -11.18 -9.21
CA LEU A 32 -2.50 -11.90 -7.99
C LEU A 32 -3.14 -13.29 -7.93
N GLU A 33 -4.42 -13.45 -8.24
CA GLU A 33 -5.10 -14.75 -8.29
C GLU A 33 -4.41 -15.70 -9.28
N GLU A 34 -4.21 -15.24 -10.52
CA GLU A 34 -3.50 -15.99 -11.57
C GLU A 34 -2.07 -16.38 -11.15
N HIS A 35 -1.37 -15.47 -10.45
CA HIS A 35 -0.05 -15.79 -9.95
C HIS A 35 -0.12 -16.83 -8.82
N LEU A 36 -1.01 -16.66 -7.84
CA LEU A 36 -1.18 -17.60 -6.72
C LEU A 36 -1.51 -19.01 -7.22
N GLU A 37 -2.43 -19.14 -8.17
CA GLU A 37 -2.79 -20.44 -8.78
C GLU A 37 -1.59 -21.16 -9.42
N ARG A 38 -0.62 -20.42 -9.98
CA ARG A 38 0.59 -21.01 -10.57
C ARG A 38 1.62 -21.48 -9.55
N ILE A 39 1.69 -20.86 -8.37
CA ILE A 39 2.69 -21.21 -7.34
C ILE A 39 2.16 -22.30 -6.40
N LEU A 40 0.84 -22.50 -6.34
CA LEU A 40 0.23 -23.54 -5.53
C LEU A 40 0.54 -24.92 -6.12
N VAL A 41 1.65 -25.50 -5.65
CA VAL A 41 1.92 -26.93 -5.83
C VAL A 41 1.02 -27.69 -4.86
N SER A 42 0.10 -28.50 -5.38
CA SER A 42 -0.69 -29.40 -4.54
C SER A 42 0.23 -30.34 -3.76
N LEU A 43 -0.03 -30.46 -2.45
CA LEU A 43 0.62 -31.48 -1.63
C LEU A 43 0.32 -32.87 -2.22
N PRO A 44 1.29 -33.79 -2.22
CA PRO A 44 1.05 -35.18 -2.58
C PRO A 44 -0.08 -35.76 -1.71
N PRO A 45 -0.90 -36.68 -2.24
CA PRO A 45 -1.93 -37.35 -1.46
C PRO A 45 -1.34 -37.99 -0.20
N GLY A 46 -1.94 -37.71 0.96
CA GLY A 46 -1.49 -38.26 2.26
C GLY A 46 -0.45 -37.43 3.01
N VAL A 47 -0.02 -36.27 2.48
CA VAL A 47 0.78 -35.29 3.21
C VAL A 47 -0.14 -34.23 3.80
N ASP A 48 -0.36 -34.29 5.12
CA ASP A 48 -1.01 -33.22 5.87
C ASP A 48 0.08 -32.31 6.44
N ARG A 49 0.26 -31.13 5.85
CA ARG A 49 1.27 -30.16 6.28
C ARG A 49 0.65 -28.78 6.32
N ASP A 50 0.74 -28.15 7.48
CA ASP A 50 0.32 -26.76 7.64
C ASP A 50 1.18 -25.83 6.77
N PRO A 51 0.59 -24.78 6.18
CA PRO A 51 1.33 -23.78 5.43
C PRO A 51 2.29 -23.03 6.36
N GLU A 52 3.59 -23.11 6.08
CA GLU A 52 4.61 -22.36 6.81
C GLU A 52 4.69 -20.90 6.33
N GLN A 53 4.79 -19.96 7.27
CA GLN A 53 5.00 -18.55 6.92
C GLN A 53 6.38 -18.35 6.29
N THR A 54 6.44 -17.59 5.20
CA THR A 54 7.74 -17.27 4.59
C THR A 54 8.52 -16.30 5.47
N ARG A 55 9.86 -16.39 5.44
CA ARG A 55 10.75 -15.42 6.11
C ARG A 55 10.45 -13.97 5.72
N ALA A 56 10.02 -13.76 4.49
CA ALA A 56 9.66 -12.45 3.98
C ALA A 56 8.39 -11.89 4.63
N PHE A 57 7.39 -12.73 4.89
CA PHE A 57 6.17 -12.35 5.61
C PHE A 57 6.49 -11.90 7.04
N ALA A 58 7.30 -12.67 7.77
CA ALA A 58 7.73 -12.31 9.13
C ALA A 58 8.45 -10.95 9.17
N ARG A 59 9.39 -10.70 8.25
CA ARG A 59 10.07 -9.40 8.12
C ARG A 59 9.11 -8.24 7.84
N VAL A 60 8.04 -8.47 7.08
CA VAL A 60 7.05 -7.43 6.80
C VAL A 60 6.29 -7.05 8.07
N LEU A 61 5.81 -8.03 8.84
CA LEU A 61 5.10 -7.78 10.09
C LEU A 61 6.01 -7.11 11.14
N GLU A 62 7.24 -7.59 11.28
CA GLU A 62 8.22 -7.01 12.21
C GLU A 62 8.51 -5.54 11.86
N ARG A 63 8.75 -5.23 10.58
CA ARG A 63 8.98 -3.84 10.14
C ARG A 63 7.74 -2.96 10.30
N ALA A 64 6.54 -3.50 10.06
CA ALA A 64 5.30 -2.77 10.29
C ALA A 64 5.14 -2.42 11.78
N ALA A 65 5.47 -3.36 12.67
CA ALA A 65 5.47 -3.14 14.12
C ALA A 65 6.49 -2.06 14.53
N MET A 66 7.72 -2.12 14.00
CA MET A 66 8.74 -1.10 14.25
C MET A 66 8.30 0.30 13.81
N GLN A 67 7.59 0.41 12.67
CA GLN A 67 7.10 1.68 12.15
C GLN A 67 6.02 2.31 13.05
N VAL A 68 5.19 1.48 13.69
CA VAL A 68 4.19 1.91 14.68
C VAL A 68 4.86 2.39 15.96
N GLN A 69 5.84 1.63 16.47
CA GLN A 69 6.60 2.03 17.65
C GLN A 69 7.34 3.35 17.45
N SER A 70 7.97 3.57 16.28
CA SER A 70 8.67 4.81 15.98
C SER A 70 7.76 6.03 15.78
N SER A 71 6.46 5.81 15.52
CA SER A 71 5.48 6.88 15.27
C SER A 71 4.58 7.17 16.47
N GLY A 72 4.79 6.49 17.61
CA GLY A 72 4.01 6.68 18.84
C GLY A 72 2.55 6.24 18.72
N LYS A 73 2.23 5.36 17.77
CA LYS A 73 0.89 4.79 17.60
C LYS A 73 0.79 3.45 18.37
N ASP A 74 -0.42 3.08 18.75
CA ASP A 74 -0.66 1.85 19.53
C ASP A 74 -1.07 0.64 18.68
N GLN A 75 -1.42 0.85 17.41
CA GLN A 75 -1.95 -0.21 16.53
C GLN A 75 -1.32 -0.18 15.14
N ILE A 76 -1.07 -1.37 14.60
CA ILE A 76 -0.64 -1.59 13.22
C ILE A 76 -1.88 -1.62 12.33
N ASP A 77 -1.92 -0.75 11.34
CA ASP A 77 -2.95 -0.75 10.30
C ASP A 77 -2.42 -1.29 8.95
N GLY A 78 -3.34 -1.48 7.99
CA GLY A 78 -3.00 -1.96 6.66
C GLY A 78 -2.04 -1.03 5.90
N GLY A 79 -1.98 0.26 6.22
CA GLY A 79 -1.03 1.21 5.65
C GLY A 79 0.39 0.98 6.15
N ASN A 80 0.58 0.70 7.44
CA ASN A 80 1.87 0.30 8.00
C ASN A 80 2.38 -0.97 7.32
N VAL A 81 1.51 -1.98 7.17
CA VAL A 81 1.86 -3.24 6.51
C VAL A 81 2.19 -3.01 5.04
N LEU A 82 1.44 -2.17 4.33
CA LEU A 82 1.67 -1.89 2.91
C LEU A 82 3.02 -1.21 2.64
N VAL A 83 3.44 -0.25 3.49
CA VAL A 83 4.76 0.40 3.39
C VAL A 83 5.89 -0.56 3.71
N ALA A 84 5.72 -1.38 4.75
CA ALA A 84 6.70 -2.40 5.13
C ALA A 84 6.82 -3.47 4.04
N PHE A 85 5.70 -3.90 3.46
CA PHE A 85 5.61 -4.82 2.34
C PHE A 85 6.41 -4.34 1.12
N TYR A 86 6.32 -3.05 0.78
CA TYR A 86 7.00 -2.48 -0.39
C TYR A 86 8.53 -2.62 -0.36
N ARG A 87 9.12 -2.91 0.81
CA ARG A 87 10.57 -3.14 0.94
C ARG A 87 11.02 -4.53 0.47
N GLU A 88 10.10 -5.42 0.10
CA GLU A 88 10.38 -6.75 -0.46
C GLU A 88 10.43 -6.69 -1.99
N ARG A 89 11.48 -6.05 -2.53
CA ARG A 89 11.63 -5.75 -3.96
C ARG A 89 11.66 -6.99 -4.86
N ASP A 90 12.10 -8.13 -4.35
CA ASP A 90 12.17 -9.39 -5.11
C ASP A 90 10.81 -10.10 -5.18
N SER A 91 9.74 -9.51 -4.63
CA SER A 91 8.40 -10.10 -4.66
C SER A 91 7.65 -9.77 -5.94
N HIS A 92 6.90 -10.75 -6.46
CA HIS A 92 6.04 -10.52 -7.62
C HIS A 92 4.98 -9.47 -7.32
N ALA A 93 4.52 -9.42 -6.07
CA ALA A 93 3.53 -8.47 -5.63
C ALA A 93 4.00 -7.01 -5.65
N VAL A 94 5.28 -6.71 -5.36
CA VAL A 94 5.85 -5.36 -5.57
C VAL A 94 5.96 -5.05 -7.06
N TYR A 95 6.40 -6.01 -7.86
CA TYR A 95 6.44 -5.86 -9.33
C TYR A 95 5.06 -5.48 -9.91
N LEU A 96 3.97 -6.10 -9.46
CA LEU A 96 2.62 -5.77 -9.94
C LEU A 96 2.20 -4.33 -9.58
N LEU A 97 2.58 -3.83 -8.40
CA LEU A 97 2.33 -2.43 -8.02
C LEU A 97 3.12 -1.45 -8.88
N GLU A 98 4.41 -1.72 -9.09
CA GLU A 98 5.30 -0.90 -9.92
C GLU A 98 4.84 -0.85 -11.38
N ARG A 99 4.31 -1.97 -11.89
CA ARG A 99 3.76 -2.07 -13.24
C ARG A 99 2.50 -1.22 -13.46
N GLN A 100 1.78 -0.92 -12.39
CA GLN A 100 0.67 0.05 -12.39
C GLN A 100 1.14 1.49 -12.11
N GLY A 101 2.45 1.74 -11.99
CA GLY A 101 3.02 3.06 -11.73
C GLY A 101 2.95 3.52 -10.28
N ILE A 102 2.58 2.63 -9.35
CA ILE A 102 2.56 2.94 -7.92
C ILE A 102 3.98 2.82 -7.40
N SER A 103 4.48 3.82 -6.66
CA SER A 103 5.78 3.75 -6.01
C SER A 103 5.66 3.73 -4.48
N ARG A 104 6.74 3.31 -3.81
CA ARG A 104 6.85 3.44 -2.33
C ARG A 104 6.66 4.89 -1.87
N LEU A 105 7.14 5.84 -2.66
CA LEU A 105 7.07 7.25 -2.33
C LEU A 105 5.62 7.74 -2.35
N ASP A 106 4.79 7.24 -3.27
CA ASP A 106 3.37 7.61 -3.34
C ASP A 106 2.60 7.09 -2.12
N LEU A 107 2.87 5.85 -1.71
CA LEU A 107 2.30 5.27 -0.49
C LEU A 107 2.69 6.10 0.75
N LEU A 108 3.98 6.45 0.88
CA LEU A 108 4.47 7.27 1.98
C LEU A 108 3.86 8.67 1.98
N ARG A 109 3.79 9.33 0.81
CA ARG A 109 3.19 10.66 0.67
C ARG A 109 1.74 10.64 1.14
N TYR A 110 0.96 9.65 0.72
CA TYR A 110 -0.43 9.50 1.15
C TYR A 110 -0.56 9.31 2.67
N ILE A 111 0.26 8.43 3.25
CA ILE A 111 0.22 8.15 4.69
C ILE A 111 0.64 9.39 5.50
N SER A 112 1.66 10.13 5.05
CA SER A 112 2.16 11.31 5.76
C SER A 112 1.27 12.55 5.64
N HIS A 113 0.53 12.72 4.52
CA HIS A 113 -0.18 13.97 4.24
C HIS A 113 -1.70 13.80 4.04
N GLY A 114 -2.24 12.58 4.08
CA GLY A 114 -3.46 12.29 3.32
C GLY A 114 -4.39 11.19 3.82
N ALA A 115 -4.63 11.06 5.13
CA ALA A 115 -5.94 10.59 5.61
C ALA A 115 -6.99 11.74 5.62
N LEU A 116 -6.54 13.01 5.57
CA LEU A 116 -7.36 14.21 5.76
C LEU A 116 -8.05 14.75 4.48
N ARG A 117 -7.74 14.23 3.29
CA ARG A 117 -8.35 14.73 2.03
C ARG A 117 -9.61 13.96 1.58
N VAL A 118 -9.99 12.88 2.26
CA VAL A 118 -11.15 12.05 1.86
C VAL A 118 -12.46 12.48 2.53
N ARG A 119 -12.48 13.60 3.26
CA ARG A 119 -13.73 14.17 3.79
C ARG A 119 -14.26 15.40 3.06
N ASP A 120 -13.53 15.97 2.10
CA ASP A 120 -14.02 17.17 1.44
C ASP A 120 -13.61 17.26 -0.05
N PRO A 121 -14.53 16.98 -1.00
CA PRO A 121 -14.27 17.23 -2.42
C PRO A 121 -14.10 18.72 -2.77
N SER A 122 -14.32 19.65 -1.83
CA SER A 122 -14.11 21.10 -2.02
C SER A 122 -12.64 21.52 -1.94
N ALA A 123 -11.78 20.73 -1.28
CA ALA A 123 -10.41 21.13 -0.96
C ALA A 123 -9.44 21.07 -2.17
N LEU A 124 -9.88 20.53 -3.31
CA LEU A 124 -9.11 20.55 -4.56
C LEU A 124 -9.10 21.92 -5.25
N ARG A 125 -9.93 22.89 -4.83
CA ARG A 125 -9.99 24.23 -5.44
C ARG A 125 -9.08 25.28 -4.80
N GLN A 126 -8.44 24.99 -3.66
CA GLN A 126 -7.66 26.00 -2.93
C GLN A 126 -6.15 26.01 -3.23
N PHE A 127 -5.69 25.20 -4.19
CA PHE A 127 -4.26 25.14 -4.55
C PHE A 127 -3.90 25.82 -5.88
N GLU A 128 -4.87 26.48 -6.53
CA GLU A 128 -4.62 27.25 -7.77
C GLU A 128 -4.83 28.77 -7.61
N GLU A 129 -5.37 29.25 -6.48
CA GLU A 129 -5.51 30.70 -6.19
C GLU A 129 -4.57 31.11 -5.05
N GLY A 130 -3.29 31.30 -5.38
CA GLY A 130 -2.29 31.66 -4.38
C GLY A 130 -0.98 32.14 -4.96
N GLN A 131 -0.99 32.80 -6.11
CA GLN A 131 0.19 33.52 -6.60
C GLN A 131 -0.20 34.72 -7.48
N GLU A 132 -0.74 35.76 -6.84
CA GLU A 132 -0.75 37.11 -7.40
C GLU A 132 0.30 37.93 -6.61
N PRO A 133 1.36 38.47 -7.24
CA PRO A 133 2.25 39.41 -6.58
C PRO A 133 1.52 40.75 -6.46
N HIS A 134 1.26 41.15 -5.22
CA HIS A 134 0.65 42.43 -4.87
C HIS A 134 1.55 43.59 -5.35
N GLU A 135 1.12 44.29 -6.41
CA GLU A 135 1.57 45.67 -6.69
C GLU A 135 1.22 46.56 -5.48
N HIS A 136 2.17 47.38 -5.05
CA HIS A 136 1.93 48.50 -4.14
C HIS A 136 2.06 49.81 -4.92
N PRO A 137 1.09 50.75 -4.82
CA PRO A 137 1.12 51.99 -5.55
C PRO A 137 2.05 53.03 -4.90
N ALA A 138 2.49 53.95 -5.73
CA ALA A 138 3.47 55.00 -5.49
C ALA A 138 3.14 55.98 -4.33
N SER A 139 4.20 56.52 -3.74
CA SER A 139 4.31 57.93 -3.33
C SER A 139 5.75 58.38 -3.53
#